data_AF-A0A382EF20-F1
#
_entry.id   AF-A0A382EF20-F1
#
_cell.length_a   1.000
_cell.length_b   1.000
_cell.length_c   1.000
_cell.angle_alpha   90.00
_cell.angle_beta   90.00
_cell.angle_gamma   90.00
#
_symmetry.space_group_name_H-M   'P 1'
#
loop_
_entity.id
_entity.type
_entity.pdbx_description
1 polymer ?
#
loop_
_entity_poly.entity_id
_entity_poly.type
_entity_poly.pdbx_seq_one_letter_code
_entity_poly.pdbx_strand_id
1 'polypeptide(L)'
;MDISYINFYNNLVHLTRNKILYKDFTHQDTFSDRLVIFLFHFAFFLNVFKSDSTKDTLQTVFDFIFKQLELSIREIGYGDASINKKMKNYINIFYSILNKIEKWDNLNKKSQNDIFEEYLSFKSKTLLLPEYFENYRDYLKKNTFNSLLKGVIKPNF
;
A
#
# COMPACT_ATOMS: atom_id res chain seq x y z
N MET A 1 22.68 9.02 3.03
CA MET A 1 21.39 8.44 2.60
C MET A 1 20.35 9.47 2.94
N ASP A 2 19.64 10.00 1.96
CA ASP A 2 18.63 11.01 2.24
C ASP A 2 17.56 10.36 3.14
N ILE A 3 17.39 10.89 4.36
CA ILE A 3 16.45 10.41 5.38
C ILE A 3 15.01 10.80 4.97
N SER A 4 14.87 11.56 3.88
CA SER A 4 13.59 11.98 3.34
C SER A 4 12.66 10.76 3.18
N TYR A 5 11.52 10.82 3.87
CA TYR A 5 10.43 9.84 3.83
C TYR A 5 10.64 8.49 4.55
N ILE A 6 11.73 8.26 5.29
CA ILE A 6 11.86 7.00 6.06
C ILE A 6 10.75 6.82 7.10
N ASN A 7 10.32 7.92 7.74
CA ASN A 7 9.21 7.89 8.69
C ASN A 7 7.89 7.52 8.01
N PHE A 8 7.66 8.04 6.79
CA PHE A 8 6.49 7.69 6.00
C PHE A 8 6.50 6.22 5.58
N TYR A 9 7.64 5.72 5.09
CA TYR A 9 7.84 4.30 4.80
C TYR A 9 7.55 3.43 6.03
N ASN A 10 8.14 3.75 7.18
CA ASN A 10 7.94 3.02 8.43
C ASN A 10 6.47 3.04 8.88
N ASN A 11 5.75 4.14 8.67
CA ASN A 11 4.33 4.22 8.96
C ASN A 11 3.51 3.31 8.03
N LEU A 12 3.82 3.25 6.73
CA LEU A 12 3.20 2.29 5.81
C LEU A 12 3.47 0.84 6.25
N VAL A 13 4.71 0.51 6.63
CA VAL A 13 5.05 -0.82 7.19
C VAL A 13 4.31 -1.09 8.50
N HIS A 14 4.11 -0.08 9.34
CA HIS A 14 3.37 -0.24 10.59
C HIS A 14 1.90 -0.58 10.33
N LEU A 15 1.27 0.12 9.37
CA LEU A 15 -0.12 -0.13 8.97
C LEU A 15 -0.34 -1.57 8.50
N THR A 16 0.62 -2.15 7.76
CA THR A 16 0.50 -3.54 7.30
C THR A 16 0.66 -4.59 8.40
N ARG A 17 1.07 -4.20 9.62
CA ARG A 17 1.14 -5.12 10.76
C ARG A 17 -0.17 -5.23 11.53
N ASN A 18 -1.21 -4.48 11.13
CA ASN A 18 -2.51 -4.58 11.78
C ASN A 18 -3.14 -5.95 11.49
N LYS A 19 -3.24 -6.79 12.53
CA LYS A 19 -3.75 -8.16 12.42
C LYS A 19 -5.19 -8.23 11.92
N ILE A 20 -5.98 -7.16 12.06
CA ILE A 20 -7.37 -7.12 11.58
C ILE A 20 -7.44 -7.35 10.06
N LEU A 21 -6.43 -6.86 9.31
CA LEU A 21 -6.35 -6.97 7.86
C LEU A 21 -6.31 -8.42 7.37
N TYR A 22 -5.80 -9.32 8.20
CA TYR A 22 -5.55 -10.72 7.84
C TYR A 22 -6.58 -11.69 8.42
N LYS A 23 -7.61 -11.18 9.11
CA LYS A 23 -8.60 -12.01 9.82
C LYS A 23 -9.29 -13.02 8.91
N ASP A 24 -9.48 -12.66 7.63
CA ASP A 24 -10.21 -13.47 6.65
C ASP A 24 -9.32 -14.24 5.67
N PHE A 25 -7.99 -14.30 5.90
CA PHE A 25 -7.05 -14.97 4.98
C PHE A 25 -7.05 -16.50 5.14
N THR A 26 -6.82 -17.22 4.02
CA THR A 26 -6.86 -18.71 3.94
C THR A 26 -5.75 -19.41 4.70
N HIS A 27 -4.53 -18.93 4.55
CA HIS A 27 -3.34 -19.44 5.23
C HIS A 27 -2.49 -18.22 5.63
N GLN A 28 -1.96 -18.27 6.85
CA GLN A 28 -1.16 -17.26 7.55
C GLN A 28 -0.64 -16.07 6.74
N ASP A 29 -0.85 -14.85 7.26
CA ASP A 29 -0.09 -13.61 7.05
C ASP A 29 1.33 -13.80 6.45
N THR A 30 1.41 -14.04 5.13
CA THR A 30 2.68 -14.26 4.46
C THR A 30 3.37 -12.93 4.20
N PHE A 31 4.68 -12.98 3.95
CA PHE A 31 5.41 -11.79 3.51
C PHE A 31 4.81 -11.20 2.22
N SER A 32 4.36 -12.05 1.30
CA SER A 32 3.76 -11.59 0.03
C SER A 32 2.43 -10.88 0.27
N ASP A 33 1.59 -11.39 1.16
CA ASP A 33 0.31 -10.77 1.52
C ASP A 33 0.53 -9.40 2.19
N ARG A 34 1.48 -9.34 3.15
CA ARG A 34 1.92 -8.07 3.76
C ARG A 34 2.40 -7.05 2.74
N LEU A 35 3.14 -7.51 1.73
CA LEU A 35 3.64 -6.64 0.68
C LEU A 35 2.51 -6.16 -0.23
N VAL A 36 1.57 -7.00 -0.62
CA VAL A 36 0.41 -6.56 -1.42
C VAL A 36 -0.45 -5.56 -0.63
N ILE A 37 -0.70 -5.80 0.66
CA ILE A 37 -1.39 -4.85 1.54
C ILE A 37 -0.60 -3.53 1.65
N PHE A 38 0.73 -3.56 1.70
CA PHE A 38 1.57 -2.37 1.66
C PHE A 38 1.34 -1.58 0.37
N LEU A 39 1.32 -2.26 -0.78
CA LEU A 39 1.09 -1.64 -2.08
C LEU A 39 -0.28 -0.97 -2.14
N PHE A 40 -1.33 -1.58 -1.56
CA PHE A 40 -2.65 -0.94 -1.44
C PHE A 40 -2.59 0.36 -0.63
N HIS A 41 -1.98 0.35 0.56
CA HIS A 41 -1.85 1.57 1.38
C HIS A 41 -1.12 2.69 0.63
N PHE A 42 -0.05 2.34 -0.08
CA PHE A 42 0.70 3.31 -0.86
C PHE A 42 -0.08 3.80 -2.09
N ALA A 43 -0.82 2.92 -2.77
CA ALA A 43 -1.64 3.29 -3.93
C ALA A 43 -2.77 4.25 -3.54
N PHE A 44 -3.47 3.98 -2.43
CA PHE A 44 -4.49 4.90 -1.92
C PHE A 44 -3.90 6.26 -1.51
N PHE A 45 -2.69 6.27 -0.92
CA PHE A 45 -1.99 7.51 -0.62
C PHE A 45 -1.73 8.33 -1.90
N LEU A 46 -1.14 7.74 -2.94
CA LEU A 46 -0.93 8.44 -4.21
C LEU A 46 -2.25 8.88 -4.84
N ASN A 47 -3.28 8.04 -4.81
CA ASN A 47 -4.59 8.33 -5.38
C ASN A 47 -5.28 9.54 -4.71
N VAL A 48 -5.20 9.66 -3.38
CA VAL A 48 -5.79 10.79 -2.64
C VAL A 48 -5.02 12.09 -2.90
N PHE A 49 -3.70 12.03 -2.97
CA PHE A 49 -2.85 13.24 -3.11
C PHE A 49 -2.43 13.54 -4.55
N LYS A 50 -2.97 12.85 -5.56
CA LYS A 50 -2.65 13.12 -6.97
C LYS A 50 -3.09 14.53 -7.36
N SER A 51 -2.14 15.39 -7.66
CA SER A 51 -2.37 16.73 -8.19
C SER A 51 -1.12 17.22 -8.92
N ASP A 52 -1.25 18.22 -9.79
CA ASP A 52 -0.10 18.80 -10.47
C ASP A 52 0.90 19.40 -9.48
N SER A 53 0.41 20.00 -8.39
CA SER A 53 1.25 20.63 -7.34
C SER A 53 2.09 19.64 -6.52
N THR A 54 1.70 18.37 -6.48
CA THR A 54 2.36 17.32 -5.69
C THR A 54 3.14 16.34 -6.55
N LYS A 55 3.03 16.43 -7.89
CA LYS A 55 3.54 15.44 -8.86
C LYS A 55 5.02 15.09 -8.66
N ASP A 56 5.90 16.09 -8.61
CA ASP A 56 7.35 15.87 -8.48
C ASP A 56 7.72 15.25 -7.13
N THR A 57 7.00 15.65 -6.07
CA THR A 57 7.19 15.07 -4.74
C THR A 57 6.67 13.63 -4.69
N LEU A 58 5.53 13.34 -5.30
CA LEU A 58 4.97 11.98 -5.38
C LEU A 58 5.90 11.04 -6.16
N GLN A 59 6.55 11.53 -7.23
CA GLN A 59 7.55 10.75 -7.96
C GLN A 59 8.76 10.44 -7.09
N THR A 60 9.28 11.45 -6.38
CA THR A 60 10.41 11.26 -5.45
C THR A 60 10.07 10.27 -4.33
N VAL A 61 8.85 10.36 -3.77
CA VAL A 61 8.35 9.43 -2.75
C VAL A 61 8.20 8.03 -3.33
N PHE A 62 7.66 7.89 -4.54
CA PHE A 62 7.56 6.61 -5.24
C PHE A 62 8.93 5.93 -5.39
N ASP A 63 9.91 6.66 -5.93
CA ASP A 63 11.26 6.13 -6.14
C ASP A 63 11.91 5.72 -4.81
N PHE A 64 11.72 6.52 -3.76
CA PHE A 64 12.20 6.18 -2.41
C PHE A 64 11.53 4.91 -1.87
N ILE A 65 10.20 4.80 -1.94
CA ILE A 65 9.45 3.66 -1.39
C ILE A 65 9.84 2.36 -2.10
N PHE A 66 9.93 2.36 -3.44
CA PHE A 66 10.29 1.15 -4.18
C PHE A 66 11.75 0.74 -3.95
N LYS A 67 12.66 1.70 -3.75
CA LYS A 67 14.03 1.41 -3.31
C LYS A 67 14.07 0.75 -1.93
N GLN A 68 13.27 1.22 -0.96
CA GLN A 68 13.18 0.58 0.36
C GLN A 68 12.58 -0.84 0.27
N LEU A 69 11.54 -1.04 -0.53
CA LEU A 69 10.97 -2.37 -0.76
C LEU A 69 11.99 -3.35 -1.35
N GLU A 70 12.80 -2.90 -2.32
CA GLU A 70 13.88 -3.72 -2.89
C GLU A 70 14.88 -4.16 -1.82
N LEU A 71 15.32 -3.24 -0.97
CA LEU A 71 16.24 -3.52 0.14
C LEU A 71 15.63 -4.53 1.11
N SER A 72 14.36 -4.36 1.51
CA SER A 72 13.69 -5.31 2.41
C SER A 72 13.54 -6.71 1.79
N ILE A 73 13.32 -6.81 0.48
CA ILE A 73 13.27 -8.11 -0.22
C ILE A 73 14.65 -8.76 -0.26
N ARG A 74 15.72 -7.99 -0.48
CA ARG A 74 17.12 -8.46 -0.42
C ARG A 74 17.44 -9.06 0.95
N GLU A 75 17.03 -8.39 2.02
CA GLU A 75 17.29 -8.82 3.41
C GLU A 75 16.64 -10.16 3.77
N ILE A 76 15.57 -10.57 3.10
CA ILE A 76 14.88 -11.85 3.34
C ILE A 76 15.61 -13.03 2.65
N GLY A 77 16.71 -12.76 1.93
CA GLY A 77 17.58 -13.79 1.37
C GLY A 77 17.26 -14.22 -0.07
N TYR A 78 16.54 -13.39 -0.82
CA TYR A 78 16.41 -13.60 -2.27
C TYR A 78 17.72 -13.24 -2.98
N GLY A 79 18.21 -14.12 -3.87
CA GLY A 79 19.42 -13.86 -4.65
C GLY A 79 19.23 -12.77 -5.71
N ASP A 80 20.30 -12.05 -6.08
CA ASP A 80 20.26 -10.85 -6.95
C ASP A 80 19.49 -11.05 -8.27
N ALA A 81 19.68 -12.18 -8.94
CA ALA A 81 18.98 -12.49 -10.20
C ALA A 81 17.45 -12.60 -10.03
N SER A 82 16.98 -13.05 -8.85
CA SER A 82 15.56 -13.21 -8.56
C SER A 82 14.88 -11.91 -8.13
N ILE A 83 15.65 -10.95 -7.59
CA ILE A 83 15.13 -9.67 -7.08
C ILE A 83 14.62 -8.79 -8.21
N ASN A 84 15.38 -8.63 -9.30
CA ASN A 84 14.95 -7.80 -10.44
C ASN A 84 13.59 -8.25 -11.00
N LYS A 85 13.40 -9.56 -11.15
CA LYS A 85 12.13 -10.13 -11.61
C LYS A 85 11.00 -9.88 -10.61
N LYS A 86 11.24 -10.07 -9.32
CA LYS A 86 10.27 -9.81 -8.25
C LYS A 86 9.86 -8.34 -8.18
N MET A 87 10.83 -7.42 -8.23
CA MET A 87 10.56 -5.98 -8.21
C MET A 87 9.71 -5.56 -9.41
N LYS A 88 10.05 -6.04 -10.61
CA LYS A 88 9.22 -5.80 -11.80
C LYS A 88 7.78 -6.28 -11.60
N ASN A 89 7.59 -7.46 -11.01
CA ASN A 89 6.26 -7.98 -10.71
C ASN A 89 5.51 -7.09 -9.70
N TYR A 90 6.16 -6.64 -8.62
CA TYR A 90 5.51 -5.78 -7.62
C TYR A 90 5.17 -4.39 -8.15
N ILE A 91 6.01 -3.82 -9.01
CA ILE A 91 5.70 -2.57 -9.72
C ILE A 91 4.48 -2.76 -10.63
N ASN A 92 4.39 -3.86 -11.37
CA ASN A 92 3.23 -4.16 -12.21
C ASN A 92 1.94 -4.34 -11.39
N ILE A 93 2.03 -5.05 -10.27
CA ILE A 93 0.92 -5.19 -9.32
C ILE A 93 0.49 -3.81 -8.81
N PHE A 94 1.44 -2.96 -8.42
CA PHE A 94 1.16 -1.62 -7.93
C PHE A 94 0.41 -0.76 -8.96
N TYR A 95 0.89 -0.68 -10.20
CA TYR A 95 0.20 0.07 -11.25
C TYR A 95 -1.18 -0.51 -11.56
N SER A 96 -1.33 -1.84 -11.52
CA SER A 96 -2.61 -2.51 -11.67
C SER A 96 -3.61 -2.10 -10.57
N ILE A 97 -3.17 -2.11 -9.30
CA ILE A 97 -3.95 -1.63 -8.15
C ILE A 97 -4.33 -0.17 -8.35
N LEU A 98 -3.35 0.70 -8.64
CA LEU A 98 -3.54 2.15 -8.79
C LEU A 98 -4.62 2.46 -9.83
N ASN A 99 -4.57 1.79 -10.97
CA ASN A 99 -5.57 1.92 -12.04
C ASN A 99 -6.97 1.50 -11.59
N LYS A 100 -7.10 0.38 -10.86
CA LYS A 100 -8.40 -0.11 -10.38
C LYS A 100 -9.03 0.82 -9.34
N ILE A 101 -8.24 1.35 -8.42
CA ILE A 101 -8.73 2.25 -7.38
C ILE A 101 -9.00 3.68 -7.88
N GLU A 102 -8.66 4.03 -9.12
CA GLU A 102 -9.01 5.35 -9.68
C GLU A 102 -10.51 5.63 -9.65
N LYS A 103 -11.32 4.58 -9.83
CA LYS A 103 -12.80 4.67 -9.82
C LYS A 103 -13.40 4.29 -8.47
N TRP A 104 -12.60 4.22 -7.41
CA TRP A 104 -13.00 3.69 -6.11
C TRP A 104 -14.29 4.29 -5.55
N ASP A 105 -14.47 5.61 -5.67
CA ASP A 105 -15.67 6.33 -5.21
C ASP A 105 -16.95 5.95 -6.00
N ASN A 106 -16.82 5.35 -7.18
CA ASN A 106 -17.93 4.92 -8.03
C ASN A 106 -18.26 3.43 -7.87
N LEU A 107 -17.56 2.71 -7.01
CA LEU A 107 -17.75 1.27 -6.80
C LEU A 107 -18.62 1.02 -5.56
N ASN A 108 -19.50 0.02 -5.66
CA ASN A 108 -20.17 -0.51 -4.47
C ASN A 108 -19.19 -1.38 -3.65
N LYS A 109 -19.54 -1.69 -2.39
CA LYS A 109 -18.68 -2.46 -1.48
C LYS A 109 -18.27 -3.84 -2.01
N LYS A 110 -19.14 -4.51 -2.77
CA LYS A 110 -18.83 -5.80 -3.37
C LYS A 110 -17.75 -5.64 -4.45
N SER A 111 -17.91 -4.68 -5.36
CA SER A 111 -16.91 -4.39 -6.40
C SER A 111 -15.59 -3.87 -5.83
N GLN A 112 -15.64 -3.12 -4.73
CA GLN A 112 -14.43 -2.77 -3.95
C GLN A 112 -13.75 -4.03 -3.41
N ASN A 113 -14.51 -5.01 -2.91
CA ASN A 113 -13.96 -6.28 -2.43
C ASN A 113 -13.33 -7.10 -3.55
N ASP A 114 -13.99 -7.14 -4.71
CA ASP A 114 -13.51 -7.87 -5.89
C ASP A 114 -12.10 -7.39 -6.30
N ILE A 115 -11.77 -6.10 -6.14
CA ILE A 115 -10.42 -5.58 -6.38
C ILE A 115 -9.38 -6.27 -5.48
N PHE A 116 -9.66 -6.45 -4.19
CA PHE A 116 -8.73 -7.12 -3.29
C PHE A 116 -8.61 -8.61 -3.60
N GLU A 117 -9.73 -9.27 -3.95
CA GLU A 117 -9.77 -10.69 -4.33
C GLU A 117 -8.89 -11.02 -5.55
N GLU A 118 -8.61 -10.03 -6.42
CA GLU A 118 -7.70 -10.22 -7.56
C GLU A 118 -6.22 -10.40 -7.15
N TYR A 119 -5.82 -9.93 -5.97
CA TYR A 119 -4.42 -9.96 -5.52
C TYR A 119 -4.19 -10.76 -4.24
N LEU A 120 -5.26 -11.05 -3.49
CA LEU A 120 -5.21 -11.65 -2.16
C LEU A 120 -6.22 -12.81 -2.08
N SER A 121 -5.87 -13.87 -1.35
CA SER A 121 -6.71 -15.06 -1.20
C SER A 121 -7.41 -15.09 0.17
N PHE A 122 -8.75 -15.06 0.16
CA PHE A 122 -9.60 -15.02 1.37
C PHE A 122 -10.39 -16.31 1.59
N LYS A 123 -10.65 -16.69 2.86
CA LYS A 123 -11.56 -17.79 3.25
C LYS A 123 -13.02 -17.40 3.10
N SER A 124 -13.31 -16.14 3.36
CA SER A 124 -14.65 -15.59 3.51
C SER A 124 -14.74 -14.30 2.69
N LYS A 125 -15.87 -14.11 2.00
CA LYS A 125 -16.20 -12.84 1.33
C LYS A 125 -16.71 -11.83 2.35
N THR A 126 -15.85 -11.41 3.29
CA THR A 126 -16.16 -10.30 4.19
C THR A 126 -15.92 -8.97 3.48
N LEU A 127 -16.51 -7.89 3.99
CA LEU A 127 -16.28 -6.53 3.50
C LEU A 127 -15.21 -5.79 4.31
N LEU A 128 -14.36 -6.54 5.05
CA LEU A 128 -13.40 -5.99 6.01
C LEU A 128 -12.37 -5.06 5.34
N LEU A 129 -11.77 -5.48 4.22
CA LEU A 129 -10.79 -4.65 3.52
C LEU A 129 -11.41 -3.39 2.89
N PRO A 130 -12.55 -3.48 2.17
CA PRO A 130 -13.26 -2.29 1.72
C PRO A 130 -13.61 -1.29 2.84
N GLU A 131 -14.00 -1.77 4.02
CA GLU A 131 -14.30 -0.90 5.18
C GLU A 131 -13.02 -0.26 5.74
N TYR A 132 -11.99 -1.07 5.97
CA TYR A 132 -10.70 -0.59 6.45
C TYR A 132 -10.11 0.48 5.53
N PHE A 133 -10.09 0.23 4.22
CA PHE A 133 -9.46 1.14 3.27
C PHE A 133 -10.28 2.42 3.04
N GLU A 134 -11.61 2.43 3.25
CA GLU A 134 -12.34 3.70 3.33
C GLU A 134 -11.93 4.51 4.56
N ASN A 135 -11.84 3.89 5.74
CA ASN A 135 -11.40 4.59 6.95
C ASN A 135 -9.99 5.18 6.75
N TYR A 136 -9.11 4.43 6.10
CA TYR A 136 -7.79 4.91 5.72
C TYR A 136 -7.86 6.09 4.73
N ARG A 137 -8.68 6.01 3.68
CA ARG A 137 -8.87 7.13 2.74
C ARG A 137 -9.42 8.38 3.42
N ASP A 138 -10.39 8.23 4.30
CA ASP A 138 -10.96 9.35 5.06
C ASP A 138 -9.91 9.99 5.97
N TYR A 139 -9.07 9.18 6.61
CA TYR A 139 -7.91 9.67 7.35
C TYR A 139 -6.94 10.43 6.43
N LEU A 140 -6.62 9.91 5.24
CA LEU A 140 -5.76 10.62 4.29
C LEU A 140 -6.35 11.97 3.88
N LYS A 141 -7.64 12.01 3.52
CA LYS A 141 -8.36 13.23 3.09
C LYS A 141 -8.46 14.29 4.20
N LYS A 142 -8.48 13.89 5.48
CA LYS A 142 -8.52 14.79 6.64
C LYS A 142 -7.14 15.36 7.02
N ASN A 143 -6.06 14.90 6.40
CA ASN A 143 -4.70 15.31 6.73
C ASN A 143 -4.00 15.94 5.52
N THR A 144 -2.96 16.72 5.78
CA THR A 144 -2.18 17.34 4.69
C THR A 144 -1.09 16.40 4.18
N PHE A 145 -0.82 16.44 2.88
CA PHE A 145 0.25 15.68 2.22
C PHE A 145 1.59 15.79 2.97
N ASN A 146 2.02 17.02 3.27
CA ASN A 146 3.28 17.30 3.97
C ASN A 146 3.31 16.75 5.40
N SER A 147 2.19 16.77 6.12
CA SER A 147 2.12 16.23 7.50
C SER A 147 2.30 14.70 7.52
N LEU A 148 1.68 14.01 6.58
CA LEU A 148 1.77 12.56 6.45
C LEU A 148 3.16 12.11 5.97
N LEU A 149 3.76 12.82 5.02
CA LEU A 149 5.12 12.52 4.53
C LEU A 149 6.20 12.69 5.61
N LYS A 150 6.03 13.65 6.52
CA LYS A 150 6.94 13.82 7.67
C LYS A 150 6.76 12.71 8.72
N GLY A 151 5.69 11.94 8.65
CA GLY A 151 5.37 10.85 9.58
C GLY A 151 4.97 11.33 10.97
N VAL A 152 4.52 12.58 11.10
CA VAL A 152 4.14 13.22 12.38
C VAL A 152 2.89 12.59 12.97
N ILE A 153 2.04 11.99 12.13
CA ILE A 153 0.72 11.48 12.52
C ILE A 153 0.72 9.97 12.34
N LYS A 154 0.54 9.25 13.44
CA LYS A 154 0.37 7.80 13.46
C LYS A 154 -1.13 7.48 13.52
N PRO A 155 -1.72 6.90 12.47
CA PRO A 155 -3.10 6.47 12.54
C PRO A 155 -3.25 5.29 13.51
N ASN A 156 -4.28 5.33 14.36
CA ASN A 156 -4.77 4.18 15.11
C ASN A 156 -6.04 3.68 14.39
N PHE A 157 -5.93 2.56 13.67
CA PHE A 157 -7.05 1.84 13.07
C PHE A 157 -7.24 0.48 13.74
#